data_AF-K1S3C6-F1
#
_entry.id   AF-K1S3C6-F1
#
_cell.length_a   1.000
_cell.length_b   1.000
_cell.length_c   1.000
_cell.angle_alpha   90.00
_cell.angle_beta   90.00
_cell.angle_gamma   90.00
#
_symmetry.space_group_name_H-M   'P 1'
#
loop_
_entity.id
_entity.type
_entity.pdbx_description
1 polymer ?
#
loop_
_entity_poly.entity_id
_entity_poly.type
_entity_poly.pdbx_seq_one_letter_code
_entity_poly.pdbx_strand_id
1 'polypeptide(L)'
;MEYTKSMSNIILVNKGIWSGELTMGFAGKGGRNSYLLNAAQAKTDTVSVDEISKSESITYIKADIEGAESEMLDGAEITLKRLKPKLNIAAYHRIED
;
A
#
# COMPACT_ATOMS: atom_id res chain seq x y z
N MET A 1 -11.59 11.75 10.47
CA MET A 1 -12.47 11.89 9.28
C MET A 1 -13.00 13.32 9.06
N GLU A 2 -12.56 14.32 9.83
CA GLU A 2 -13.09 15.69 9.70
C GLU A 2 -12.49 16.47 8.51
N TYR A 3 -11.23 16.19 8.17
CA TYR A 3 -10.46 16.96 7.17
C TYR A 3 -10.75 16.65 5.70
N THR A 4 -11.45 15.54 5.39
CA THR A 4 -11.76 15.14 4.00
C THR A 4 -13.26 15.14 3.71
N LYS A 5 -14.10 15.59 4.65
CA LYS A 5 -15.56 15.46 4.59
C LYS A 5 -16.22 16.14 3.38
N SER A 6 -15.64 17.22 2.87
CA SER A 6 -16.15 17.99 1.73
C SER A 6 -15.44 17.67 0.40
N MET A 7 -14.45 16.78 0.41
CA MET A 7 -13.70 16.45 -0.79
C MET A 7 -14.43 15.37 -1.60
N SER A 8 -14.64 15.62 -2.88
CA SER A 8 -15.14 14.64 -3.84
C SER A 8 -13.97 13.85 -4.46
N ASN A 9 -14.27 12.71 -5.09
CA ASN A 9 -13.30 11.85 -5.77
C ASN A 9 -12.16 11.33 -4.87
N ILE A 10 -12.47 11.08 -3.60
CA ILE A 10 -11.56 10.44 -2.65
C ILE A 10 -12.22 9.17 -2.12
N ILE A 11 -11.50 8.06 -2.23
CA ILE A 11 -11.88 6.78 -1.65
C ILE A 11 -10.81 6.42 -0.63
N LEU A 12 -11.23 6.13 0.60
CA LEU A 12 -10.34 5.65 1.66
C LEU A 12 -10.47 4.14 1.75
N VAL A 13 -9.37 3.43 1.53
CA VAL A 13 -9.30 1.98 1.70
C VAL A 13 -8.47 1.70 2.95
N ASN A 14 -9.12 1.24 4.02
CA ASN A 14 -8.44 0.94 5.29
C ASN A 14 -7.84 -0.48 5.27
N LYS A 15 -6.80 -0.66 4.44
CA LYS A 15 -6.05 -1.91 4.27
C LYS A 15 -4.56 -1.60 4.14
N GLY A 16 -3.71 -2.58 4.47
CA GLY A 16 -2.30 -2.55 4.08
C GLY A 16 -2.15 -2.80 2.59
N ILE A 17 -1.09 -2.27 1.97
CA ILE A 17 -0.74 -2.61 0.60
C ILE A 17 0.30 -3.74 0.60
N TRP A 18 0.13 -4.73 -0.28
CA TRP A 18 0.97 -5.92 -0.36
C TRP A 18 0.91 -6.54 -1.78
N SER A 19 1.55 -7.70 -1.96
CA SER A 19 1.52 -8.47 -3.21
C SER A 19 0.17 -9.13 -3.51
N GLY A 20 -0.77 -9.15 -2.56
CA GLY A 20 -2.09 -9.76 -2.72
C GLY A 20 -3.04 -9.50 -1.55
N GLU A 21 -4.21 -10.14 -1.58
CA GLU A 21 -5.16 -10.10 -0.47
C GLU A 21 -4.85 -11.18 0.57
N LEU A 22 -4.46 -10.74 1.78
CA LEU A 22 -4.23 -11.61 2.92
C LEU A 22 -4.50 -10.85 4.22
N THR A 23 -4.89 -11.54 5.28
CA THR A 23 -4.89 -10.97 6.64
C THR A 23 -3.53 -11.21 7.29
N MET A 24 -2.77 -10.14 7.53
CA MET A 24 -1.45 -10.20 8.16
C MET A 24 -1.46 -9.61 9.57
N GLY A 25 -0.52 -10.06 10.41
CA GLY A 25 -0.26 -9.42 11.68
C GLY A 25 0.38 -8.03 11.45
N PHE A 26 -0.04 -7.05 12.23
CA PHE A 26 0.43 -5.66 12.18
C PHE A 26 1.03 -5.29 13.53
N ALA A 27 2.34 -5.03 13.54
CA ALA A 27 3.04 -4.59 14.74
C ALA A 27 3.10 -3.06 14.76
N GLY A 28 2.06 -2.43 15.30
CA GLY A 28 2.05 -0.97 15.51
C GLY A 28 2.93 -0.57 16.69
N LYS A 29 4.19 -0.20 16.44
CA LYS A 29 4.96 0.59 17.39
C LYS A 29 4.77 2.06 17.04
N GLY A 30 4.26 2.86 17.96
CA GLY A 30 4.06 4.30 17.73
C GLY A 30 5.34 4.96 17.17
N GLY A 31 5.22 5.70 16.06
CA GLY A 31 6.34 6.30 15.33
C GLY A 31 6.68 5.56 14.02
N ARG A 32 7.91 5.76 13.50
CA ARG A 32 8.42 5.25 12.20
C ARG A 32 8.83 3.77 12.23
N ASN A 33 8.02 2.91 12.87
CA ASN A 33 8.38 1.50 13.11
C ASN A 33 7.15 0.57 13.10
N SER A 34 6.11 0.93 12.34
CA SER A 34 4.99 0.01 12.13
C SER A 34 5.30 -0.89 10.94
N TYR A 35 5.17 -2.21 11.10
CA TYR A 35 5.48 -3.16 10.04
C TYR A 35 4.57 -4.38 10.11
N LEU A 36 4.49 -5.10 9.00
CA LEU A 36 3.75 -6.34 8.89
C LEU A 36 4.60 -7.50 9.43
N LEU A 37 4.05 -8.22 10.41
CA LEU A 37 4.68 -9.33 11.10
C LEU A 37 3.61 -10.36 11.46
N ASN A 38 3.70 -11.56 10.88
CA ASN A 38 2.67 -12.61 11.06
C ASN A 38 2.39 -12.97 12.53
N ALA A 39 3.37 -12.86 13.42
CA ALA A 39 3.22 -13.16 14.84
C ALA A 39 2.56 -12.03 15.67
N ALA A 40 2.27 -10.88 15.06
CA ALA A 40 1.65 -9.76 15.77
C ALA A 40 0.17 -10.03 16.09
N GLN A 41 -0.27 -9.57 17.26
CA GLN A 41 -1.62 -9.83 17.76
C GLN A 41 -2.70 -9.00 17.06
N ALA A 42 -2.38 -7.75 16.70
CA ALA A 42 -3.25 -6.94 15.86
C ALA A 42 -3.16 -7.46 14.42
N LYS A 43 -4.30 -7.54 13.73
CA LYS A 43 -4.37 -7.99 12.34
C LYS A 43 -4.86 -6.86 11.44
N THR A 44 -4.39 -6.85 10.20
CA THR A 44 -4.87 -5.96 9.16
C THR A 44 -5.05 -6.75 7.87
N ASP A 45 -6.09 -6.41 7.12
CA ASP A 45 -6.26 -6.96 5.78
C ASP A 45 -5.38 -6.20 4.80
N THR A 46 -4.86 -6.92 3.82
CA THR A 46 -4.06 -6.36 2.74
C THR A 46 -4.80 -6.41 1.41
N VAL A 47 -4.32 -5.62 0.46
CA VAL A 47 -4.80 -5.55 -0.92
C VAL A 47 -3.64 -5.22 -1.85
N SER A 48 -3.73 -5.61 -3.11
CA SER A 48 -2.74 -5.27 -4.13
C SER A 48 -3.14 -4.03 -4.93
N VAL A 49 -2.17 -3.38 -5.56
CA VAL A 49 -2.44 -2.25 -6.47
C VAL A 49 -3.23 -2.73 -7.69
N ASP A 50 -2.96 -3.93 -8.16
CA ASP A 50 -3.68 -4.56 -9.26
C ASP A 50 -5.16 -4.74 -8.96
N GLU A 51 -5.52 -5.13 -7.74
CA GLU A 51 -6.93 -5.22 -7.32
C GLU A 51 -7.59 -3.85 -7.34
N ILE A 52 -6.93 -2.82 -6.81
CA ILE A 52 -7.44 -1.44 -6.81
C ILE A 52 -7.60 -0.89 -8.24
N SER A 53 -6.65 -1.19 -9.13
CA SER A 53 -6.67 -0.70 -10.52
C SER A 53 -7.64 -1.44 -11.44
N LYS A 54 -8.32 -2.50 -10.98
CA LYS A 54 -9.37 -3.14 -11.79
C LYS A 54 -10.50 -2.17 -12.11
N SER A 55 -10.87 -1.32 -11.15
CA SER A 55 -11.94 -0.34 -11.31
C SER A 55 -11.48 1.00 -11.88
N GLU A 56 -10.16 1.29 -11.91
CA GLU A 56 -9.66 2.64 -12.16
C GLU A 56 -8.36 2.69 -12.98
N SER A 57 -8.23 3.74 -13.80
CA SER A 57 -6.99 4.05 -14.54
C SER A 57 -6.03 4.89 -13.69
N ILE A 58 -5.05 4.22 -13.09
CA ILE A 58 -4.02 4.87 -12.28
C ILE A 58 -2.95 5.51 -13.18
N THR A 59 -2.71 6.81 -13.00
CA THR A 59 -1.69 7.57 -13.75
C THR A 59 -0.48 7.97 -12.90
N TYR A 60 -0.59 7.87 -11.57
CA TYR A 60 0.44 8.25 -10.63
C TYR A 60 0.32 7.42 -9.35
N ILE A 61 1.45 6.92 -8.82
CA ILE A 61 1.53 6.22 -7.54
C ILE A 61 2.54 6.94 -6.65
N LYS A 62 2.08 7.35 -5.46
CA LYS A 62 2.95 7.78 -4.35
C LYS A 62 2.93 6.68 -3.29
N ALA A 63 4.10 6.17 -2.90
CA ALA A 63 4.23 5.11 -1.92
C ALA A 63 5.29 5.46 -0.86
N ASP A 64 4.89 5.38 0.40
CA ASP A 64 5.70 5.54 1.60
C ASP A 64 5.04 4.58 2.62
N ILE A 65 5.43 3.30 2.59
CA ILE A 65 4.62 2.19 3.14
C ILE A 65 5.24 1.63 4.42
N GLU A 66 6.52 1.88 4.68
CA GLU A 66 7.30 1.37 5.81
C GLU A 66 7.79 -0.08 5.61
N GLY A 67 8.50 -0.33 4.49
CA GLY A 67 9.24 -1.56 4.24
C GLY A 67 8.45 -2.66 3.52
N ALA A 68 7.40 -2.29 2.80
CA ALA A 68 6.63 -3.19 1.93
C ALA A 68 6.62 -2.72 0.46
N GLU A 69 7.56 -1.86 0.08
CA GLU A 69 7.66 -1.28 -1.25
C GLU A 69 7.87 -2.34 -2.34
N SER A 70 8.77 -3.31 -2.10
CA SER A 70 8.97 -4.44 -3.03
C SER A 70 7.69 -5.25 -3.23
N GLU A 71 6.99 -5.58 -2.15
CA GLU A 71 5.76 -6.38 -2.20
C GLU A 71 4.61 -5.60 -2.86
N MET A 72 4.57 -4.28 -2.66
CA MET A 72 3.66 -3.40 -3.38
C MET A 72 3.94 -3.40 -4.89
N LEU A 73 5.22 -3.42 -5.31
CA LEU A 73 5.59 -3.49 -6.72
C LEU A 73 5.19 -4.83 -7.34
N ASP A 74 5.38 -5.94 -6.63
CA ASP A 74 4.94 -7.27 -7.06
C ASP A 74 3.40 -7.31 -7.20
N GLY A 75 2.67 -6.74 -6.24
CA GLY A 75 1.21 -6.59 -6.30
C GLY A 75 0.69 -5.55 -7.30
N ALA A 76 1.59 -4.86 -8.02
CA ALA A 76 1.25 -3.86 -9.02
C ALA A 76 1.66 -4.27 -10.44
N GLU A 77 2.18 -5.49 -10.64
CA GLU A 77 2.81 -5.91 -11.88
C GLU A 77 1.92 -5.67 -13.12
N ILE A 78 0.64 -6.05 -13.05
CA ILE A 78 -0.29 -5.90 -14.18
C ILE A 78 -0.56 -4.41 -14.44
N THR A 79 -0.79 -3.63 -13.39
CA THR A 79 -1.06 -2.19 -13.45
C THR A 79 0.11 -1.43 -14.03
N LEU A 80 1.33 -1.72 -13.57
CA LEU A 80 2.56 -1.06 -14.04
C LEU A 80 2.79 -1.34 -15.52
N LYS A 81 2.63 -2.60 -15.96
CA LYS A 81 2.77 -2.98 -17.38
C LYS A 81 1.70 -2.36 -18.26
N ARG A 82 0.44 -2.36 -17.80
CA ARG A 82 -0.74 -1.91 -18.57
C ARG A 82 -0.82 -0.39 -18.66
N LEU A 83 -0.62 0.32 -17.55
CA LEU A 83 -0.92 1.75 -17.43
C LEU A 83 0.31 2.64 -17.38
N LYS A 84 1.49 2.09 -17.02
CA LYS A 84 2.76 2.83 -16.92
C LYS A 84 2.64 4.16 -16.15
N PRO A 85 2.07 4.14 -14.93
CA PRO A 85 1.93 5.35 -14.14
C PRO A 85 3.30 5.93 -13.77
N LYS A 86 3.34 7.22 -13.48
CA LYS A 86 4.50 7.85 -12.84
C LYS A 86 4.62 7.34 -11.40
N LEU A 87 5.84 7.05 -10.95
CA LEU A 87 6.10 6.50 -9.63
C LEU A 87 6.89 7.48 -8.76
N ASN A 88 6.48 7.62 -7.51
CA ASN A 88 7.21 8.30 -6.45
C ASN A 88 7.19 7.40 -5.22
N ILE A 89 8.24 6.61 -5.07
CA ILE A 89 8.34 5.53 -4.08
C ILE A 89 9.47 5.88 -3.12
N ALA A 90 9.20 5.83 -1.82
CA ALA A 90 10.21 5.93 -0.78
C ALA A 90 11.21 4.76 -0.90
N ALA A 91 12.51 5.05 -0.88
CA ALA A 91 13.57 4.04 -0.98
C ALA A 91 14.57 4.19 0.18
N TYR A 92 14.05 4.18 1.41
CA TYR A 92 14.86 4.40 2.61
C TYR A 92 14.43 3.54 3.82
N HIS A 93 13.45 2.64 3.66
CA HIS A 93 12.93 1.84 4.77
C HIS A 93 13.76 0.57 5.00
N ARG A 94 14.35 0.03 3.93
CA ARG A 94 15.24 -1.12 3.98
C ARG A 94 16.58 -0.81 3.32
N ILE A 95 17.58 -1.64 3.63
CA ILE A 95 18.91 -1.52 3.03
C ILE A 95 18.86 -1.91 1.55
N GLU A 96 17.98 -2.86 1.23
CA GLU A 96 17.77 -3.40 -0.11
C GLU A 96 16.82 -2.59 -1.00
N ASP A 97 16.26 -1.47 -0.50
CA ASP A 97 15.37 -0.59 -1.27
C ASP A 97 16.10 0.15 -2.41
#